data_AF-A0A2T0SDD6-F1
#
_entry.id   AF-A0A2T0SDD6-F1
#
_cell.length_a   1.000
_cell.length_b   1.000
_cell.length_c   1.000
_cell.angle_alpha   90.00
_cell.angle_beta   90.00
_cell.angle_gamma   90.00
#
_symmetry.space_group_name_H-M   'P 1'
#
loop_
_entity.id
_entity.type
_entity.pdbx_description
1 polymer ?
#
loop_
_entity_poly.entity_id
_entity_poly.type
_entity_poly.pdbx_seq_one_letter_code
_entity_poly.pdbx_strand_id
1 'polypeptide(L)'
;MTEPNRPPLEETPEVADAIEDDVAVDAFVTGGGPDSENPQFLAPGEEPIVRTGADQPWEPADLAVAEGRDPTPENVERARRELDRDGAAAIERTVP
;
A
#
# COMPACT_ATOMS: atom_id res chain seq x y z
N MET A 1 -17.64 -19.20 49.37
CA MET A 1 -16.26 -19.33 48.86
C MET A 1 -16.00 -18.09 48.04
N THR A 2 -15.40 -17.07 48.66
CA THR A 2 -15.03 -15.83 47.97
C THR A 2 -13.62 -16.04 47.47
N GLU A 3 -13.42 -16.11 46.15
CA GLU A 3 -12.06 -16.11 45.59
C GLU A 3 -11.35 -14.82 46.08
N PRO A 4 -10.14 -14.93 46.65
CA PRO A 4 -9.37 -13.75 47.00
C PRO A 4 -9.04 -12.98 45.72
N ASN A 5 -9.04 -11.65 45.81
CA ASN A 5 -8.75 -10.73 44.72
C ASN A 5 -7.41 -11.11 44.06
N ARG A 6 -7.45 -11.84 42.94
CA ARG A 6 -6.26 -12.25 42.19
C ARG A 6 -5.65 -10.97 41.61
N PRO A 7 -4.33 -10.73 41.76
CA PRO A 7 -3.70 -9.60 41.07
C PRO A 7 -3.98 -9.69 39.56
N PRO A 8 -4.07 -8.55 38.87
CA PRO A 8 -4.24 -8.53 37.42
C PRO A 8 -3.18 -9.42 36.75
N LEU A 9 -3.57 -10.11 35.67
CA LEU A 9 -2.72 -11.08 34.98
C LEU A 9 -1.40 -10.47 34.49
N GLU A 10 -1.37 -9.16 34.27
CA GLU A 10 -0.19 -8.37 33.90
C GLU A 10 0.92 -8.35 34.98
N GLU A 11 0.58 -8.69 36.23
CA GLU A 11 1.52 -8.74 37.36
C GLU A 11 1.99 -10.17 37.68
N THR A 12 1.66 -11.16 36.85
CA THR A 12 2.20 -12.52 37.06
C THR A 12 3.62 -12.62 36.52
N PRO A 13 4.55 -13.29 37.22
CA PRO A 13 5.94 -13.45 36.78
C PRO A 13 6.07 -14.02 35.37
N GLU A 14 5.17 -14.93 34.98
CA GLU A 14 5.15 -15.54 33.65
C GLU A 14 4.82 -14.55 32.54
N VAL A 15 4.00 -13.53 32.84
CA VAL A 15 3.66 -12.45 31.89
C VAL A 15 4.78 -11.41 31.86
N ALA A 16 5.40 -11.12 33.00
CA ALA A 16 6.57 -10.24 33.07
C ALA A 16 7.77 -10.80 32.28
N ASP A 17 8.08 -12.10 32.45
CA ASP A 17 9.15 -12.78 31.71
C ASP A 17 8.89 -12.80 30.20
N ALA A 18 7.62 -12.93 29.78
CA ALA A 18 7.24 -12.90 28.37
C ALA A 18 7.35 -11.50 27.72
N ILE A 19 7.19 -10.42 28.50
CA ILE A 19 7.37 -9.03 28.05
C ILE A 19 8.86 -8.68 27.95
N GLU A 20 9.71 -9.27 28.78
CA GLU A 20 11.15 -8.98 28.78
C GLU A 20 11.90 -9.66 27.60
N ASP A 21 11.32 -10.70 26.99
CA ASP A 21 11.80 -11.35 25.76
C ASP A 21 11.12 -10.81 24.49
N ASP A 22 10.92 -9.49 24.41
CA ASP A 22 10.31 -8.80 23.26
C ASP A 22 11.31 -8.64 22.09
N VAL A 23 11.79 -9.78 21.58
CA VAL A 23 12.65 -9.83 20.39
C VAL A 23 11.75 -9.90 19.16
N ALA A 24 11.61 -8.77 18.47
CA ALA A 24 10.89 -8.75 17.21
C ALA A 24 11.55 -9.69 16.18
N VAL A 25 10.75 -10.49 15.50
CA VAL A 25 11.23 -11.33 14.39
C VAL A 25 11.60 -10.41 13.24
N ASP A 26 12.86 -10.45 12.78
CA ASP A 26 13.40 -9.54 11.74
C ASP A 26 12.52 -9.45 10.49
N ALA A 27 11.85 -10.54 10.10
CA ALA A 27 10.94 -10.59 8.96
C ALA A 27 9.68 -9.71 9.12
N PHE A 28 9.32 -9.34 10.35
CA PHE A 28 8.15 -8.53 10.70
C PHE A 28 8.51 -7.16 11.29
N VAL A 29 9.82 -6.84 11.41
CA VAL A 29 10.26 -5.49 11.78
C VAL A 29 10.08 -4.59 10.58
N THR A 30 8.89 -4.02 10.42
CA THR A 30 8.67 -2.90 9.50
C THR A 30 9.20 -1.63 10.17
N GLY A 31 9.71 -0.68 9.38
CA GLY A 31 10.37 0.54 9.89
C GLY A 31 9.45 1.53 10.63
N GLY A 32 8.29 1.08 11.13
CA GLY A 32 7.30 1.87 11.87
C GLY A 32 6.55 2.91 11.04
N GLY A 33 6.79 2.96 9.73
CA GLY A 33 6.14 3.87 8.81
C GLY A 33 4.76 3.39 8.35
N PRO A 34 4.00 4.24 7.65
CA PRO A 34 2.75 3.84 7.02
C PRO A 34 3.04 2.81 5.90
N ASP A 35 2.34 1.67 5.94
CA ASP A 35 2.38 0.67 4.87
C ASP A 35 1.01 -0.05 4.72
N SER A 36 0.97 -1.13 3.95
CA SER A 36 -0.23 -1.96 3.74
C SER A 36 -0.79 -2.52 5.05
N GLU A 37 0.08 -2.95 5.94
CA GLU A 37 -0.24 -3.65 7.19
C GLU A 37 -0.34 -2.68 8.37
N ASN A 38 0.25 -1.50 8.24
CA ASN A 38 0.23 -0.41 9.21
C ASN A 38 -0.28 0.90 8.54
N PRO A 39 -1.58 1.00 8.21
CA PRO A 39 -2.12 2.17 7.55
C PRO A 39 -2.16 3.38 8.50
N GLN A 40 -1.83 4.55 7.98
CA GLN A 40 -2.02 5.80 8.71
C GLN A 40 -3.45 6.31 8.50
N PHE A 41 -4.19 6.46 9.59
CA PHE A 41 -5.54 7.01 9.57
C PHE A 41 -5.49 8.54 9.60
N LEU A 42 -6.28 9.18 8.74
CA LEU A 42 -6.38 10.63 8.65
C LEU A 42 -7.25 11.19 9.78
N ALA A 43 -6.90 12.38 10.25
CA ALA A 43 -7.74 13.10 11.21
C ALA A 43 -8.98 13.71 10.53
N PRO A 44 -10.05 14.01 11.28
CA PRO A 44 -11.22 14.70 10.71
C PRO A 44 -10.84 16.04 10.06
N GLY A 45 -11.15 16.19 8.77
CA GLY A 45 -10.82 17.39 7.98
C GLY A 45 -9.51 17.30 7.19
N GLU A 46 -8.79 16.19 7.30
CA GLU A 46 -7.61 15.90 6.48
C GLU A 46 -8.03 15.13 5.22
N GLU A 47 -7.48 15.53 4.07
CA GLU A 47 -7.79 14.91 2.77
C GLU A 47 -6.78 13.80 2.44
N PRO A 48 -7.23 12.63 1.96
CA PRO A 48 -6.32 11.58 1.54
C PRO A 48 -5.52 12.01 0.32
N ILE A 49 -4.24 11.63 0.29
CA ILE A 49 -3.46 11.66 -0.94
C ILE A 49 -3.95 10.49 -1.81
N VAL A 50 -4.83 10.80 -2.77
CA VAL A 50 -5.31 9.84 -3.75
C VAL A 50 -4.20 9.66 -4.79
N ARG A 51 -3.69 8.43 -4.91
CA ARG A 51 -2.79 8.04 -6.01
C ARG A 51 -3.60 7.35 -7.09
N THR A 52 -3.41 7.76 -8.34
CA THR A 52 -4.05 7.13 -9.50
C THR A 52 -3.06 6.26 -10.27
N GLY A 53 -3.58 5.41 -11.16
CA GLY A 53 -2.74 4.62 -12.07
C GLY A 53 -1.87 5.48 -12.99
N ALA A 54 -2.26 6.75 -13.22
CA ALA A 54 -1.55 7.69 -14.09
C ALA A 54 -0.44 8.48 -13.42
N ASP A 55 -0.31 8.41 -12.09
CA ASP A 55 0.78 9.08 -11.35
C ASP A 55 2.16 8.45 -11.64
N GLN A 56 2.19 7.23 -12.16
CA GLN A 56 3.41 6.54 -12.55
C GLN A 56 3.76 6.85 -14.01
N PRO A 57 5.06 6.87 -14.39
CA PRO A 57 5.43 6.92 -15.79
C PRO A 57 5.04 5.61 -16.49
N TRP A 58 4.37 5.71 -17.65
CA TRP A 58 3.99 4.56 -18.47
C TRP A 58 4.85 4.49 -19.73
N GLU A 59 5.28 3.28 -20.10
CA GLU A 59 5.77 3.09 -21.46
C GLU A 59 4.61 2.99 -22.45
N PRO A 60 4.79 3.39 -23.72
CA PRO A 60 3.75 3.23 -24.73
C PRO A 60 3.26 1.79 -24.90
N ALA A 61 4.12 0.80 -24.69
CA ALA A 61 3.72 -0.61 -24.74
C ALA A 61 2.75 -0.98 -23.61
N ASP A 62 2.94 -0.42 -22.41
CA ASP A 62 2.06 -0.67 -21.27
C ASP A 62 0.65 -0.15 -21.54
N LEU A 63 0.55 1.05 -22.14
CA LEU A 63 -0.73 1.63 -22.52
C LEU A 63 -1.44 0.74 -23.56
N ALA A 64 -0.72 0.23 -24.56
CA ALA A 64 -1.30 -0.68 -25.55
C ALA A 64 -1.87 -1.96 -24.89
N VAL A 65 -1.13 -2.54 -23.94
CA VAL A 65 -1.54 -3.74 -23.20
C VAL A 65 -2.76 -3.46 -22.32
N ALA A 66 -2.78 -2.33 -21.61
CA ALA A 66 -3.89 -1.95 -20.74
C ALA A 66 -5.18 -1.65 -21.53
N GLU A 67 -5.06 -1.14 -22.76
CA GLU A 67 -6.17 -1.01 -23.71
C GLU A 67 -6.62 -2.36 -24.31
N GLY A 68 -5.99 -3.48 -23.92
CA GLY A 68 -6.30 -4.82 -24.40
C GLY A 68 -5.73 -5.15 -25.77
N ARG A 69 -4.68 -4.44 -26.21
CA ARG A 69 -4.03 -4.67 -27.51
C ARG A 69 -2.69 -5.39 -27.32
N ASP A 70 -2.34 -6.25 -28.26
CA ASP A 70 -1.00 -6.80 -28.32
C ASP A 70 0.04 -5.67 -28.54
N PRO A 71 1.22 -5.74 -27.90
CA PRO A 71 2.27 -4.72 -28.01
C PRO A 71 3.05 -4.83 -29.33
N THR A 72 2.33 -4.82 -30.46
CA THR A 72 2.92 -4.75 -31.79
C THR A 72 3.51 -3.35 -32.03
N PRO A 73 4.52 -3.19 -32.91
CA PRO A 73 5.12 -1.89 -33.18
C PRO A 73 4.13 -0.79 -33.58
N GLU A 74 3.07 -1.15 -34.30
CA GLU A 74 2.00 -0.22 -34.69
C GLU A 74 1.17 0.26 -33.49
N ASN A 75 0.80 -0.66 -32.59
CA ASN A 75 0.05 -0.32 -31.39
C ASN A 75 0.89 0.50 -30.40
N VAL A 76 2.19 0.20 -30.29
CA VAL A 76 3.15 0.96 -29.48
C VAL A 76 3.31 2.39 -30.03
N GLU A 77 3.42 2.56 -31.35
CA GLU A 77 3.51 3.88 -31.97
C GLU A 77 2.23 4.70 -31.75
N ARG A 78 1.07 4.05 -31.88
CA ARG A 78 -0.21 4.67 -31.57
C ARG A 78 -0.25 5.14 -30.13
N ALA A 79 0.08 4.27 -29.18
CA ALA A 79 0.09 4.57 -27.77
C ALA A 79 1.06 5.71 -27.43
N ARG A 80 2.23 5.75 -28.09
CA ARG A 80 3.19 6.86 -27.92
C ARG A 80 2.57 8.19 -28.34
N ARG A 81 1.92 8.24 -29.50
CA ARG A 81 1.22 9.45 -29.98
C ARG A 81 0.05 9.87 -29.08
N GLU A 82 -0.53 8.92 -28.35
CA GLU A 82 -1.60 9.19 -27.39
C GLU A 82 -1.03 9.77 -26.09
N LEU A 83 0.03 9.16 -25.54
CA LEU A 83 0.76 9.70 -24.40
C LEU A 83 1.36 11.08 -24.69
N ASP A 84 1.93 11.29 -25.88
CA ASP A 84 2.48 12.60 -26.27
C ASP A 84 1.40 13.69 -26.37
N ARG A 85 0.16 13.31 -26.71
CA ARG A 85 -0.96 14.25 -26.90
C ARG A 85 -1.69 14.53 -25.60
N ASP A 86 -2.04 13.46 -24.88
CA ASP A 86 -3.02 13.47 -23.81
C ASP A 86 -2.38 13.15 -22.43
N GLY A 87 -1.14 12.64 -22.41
CA GLY A 87 -0.37 12.39 -21.19
C GLY A 87 -1.10 11.51 -20.18
N ALA A 88 -1.13 11.95 -18.92
CA ALA A 88 -1.81 11.27 -17.82
C ALA A 88 -3.30 11.00 -18.12
N ALA A 89 -3.97 11.88 -18.87
CA ALA A 89 -5.39 11.70 -19.19
C ALA A 89 -5.65 10.47 -20.09
N ALA A 90 -4.68 10.05 -20.92
CA ALA A 90 -4.79 8.80 -21.67
C ALA A 90 -4.76 7.58 -20.75
N ILE A 91 -3.95 7.66 -19.69
CA ILE A 91 -3.76 6.59 -18.71
C ILE A 91 -5.00 6.48 -17.83
N GLU A 92 -5.48 7.59 -17.25
CA GLU A 92 -6.69 7.62 -16.40
C GLU A 92 -7.94 7.06 -17.09
N ARG A 93 -8.08 7.26 -18.40
CA ARG A 93 -9.19 6.70 -19.18
C ARG A 93 -9.11 5.18 -19.31
N THR A 94 -7.91 4.63 -19.25
CA THR A 94 -7.63 3.21 -19.48
C THR A 94 -7.59 2.43 -18.17
N VAL A 95 -6.98 3.01 -17.13
CA VAL A 95 -6.85 2.42 -15.79
C VAL A 95 -7.46 3.37 -14.75
N PRO A 96 -8.67 3.07 -14.25
CA PRO A 96 -9.34 3.87 -13.22
C PRO A 96 -8.78 3.62 -11.81
#